data_AF-A0A2Z4NDJ7-F1
#
_entry.id   AF-A0A2Z4NDJ7-F1
#
_cell.length_a   1.000
_cell.length_b   1.000
_cell.length_c   1.000
_cell.angle_alpha   90.00
_cell.angle_beta   90.00
_cell.angle_gamma   90.00
#
_symmetry.space_group_name_H-M   'P 1'
#
loop_
_entity.id
_entity.type
_entity.pdbx_description
1 polymer ?
#
loop_
_entity_poly.entity_id
_entity_poly.type
_entity_poly.pdbx_seq_one_letter_code
_entity_poly.pdbx_strand_id
1 'polypeptide(L)'
;MKDTLNKKNWIPYIILNVVMLLGFCSLAEINFSLVIGHLAGIFSILIFLGGLALVFKISFSKKEDASVKKIKSLVLILVALVLILNLGIIVGLFFANHYYVTHFHLNKSNIAFYPFNMITFTTPYILLTINFFIIGIINFVKAKKSQNKKGIHG
;
A
#
# COMPACT_ATOMS: atom_id res chain seq x y z
N MET A 1 -5.28 17.58 -2.02
CA MET A 1 -4.14 16.67 -2.27
C MET A 1 -2.86 17.05 -1.55
N LYS A 2 -2.55 18.34 -1.33
CA LYS A 2 -1.36 18.77 -0.57
C LYS A 2 -1.37 18.24 0.88
N ASP A 3 -2.56 18.07 1.46
CA ASP A 3 -2.71 17.57 2.84
C ASP A 3 -2.61 16.05 2.97
N THR A 4 -3.10 15.25 2.01
CA THR A 4 -2.97 13.77 2.05
C THR A 4 -1.52 13.30 1.92
N LEU A 5 -0.65 14.10 1.30
CA LEU A 5 0.80 13.87 1.21
C LEU A 5 1.59 14.53 2.36
N ASN A 6 0.90 15.13 3.35
CA ASN A 6 1.58 15.69 4.51
C ASN A 6 2.27 14.56 5.29
N LYS A 7 3.56 14.70 5.60
CA LYS A 7 4.35 13.72 6.36
C LYS A 7 3.65 13.27 7.64
N LYS A 8 2.89 14.16 8.29
CA LYS A 8 2.13 13.86 9.51
C LYS A 8 1.06 12.78 9.32
N ASN A 9 0.51 12.64 8.12
CA ASN A 9 -0.53 11.64 7.81
C ASN A 9 0.03 10.24 7.57
N TRP A 10 1.35 10.10 7.43
CA TRP A 10 2.03 8.81 7.30
C TRP A 10 2.48 8.23 8.64
N ILE A 11 2.58 9.07 9.68
CA ILE A 11 2.99 8.64 11.02
C ILE A 11 2.06 7.54 11.58
N PRO A 12 0.72 7.68 11.55
CA PRO A 12 -0.17 6.64 12.05
C PRO A 12 -0.03 5.33 11.27
N TYR A 13 0.14 5.41 9.95
CA TYR A 13 0.37 4.23 9.11
C TYR A 13 1.64 3.47 9.49
N ILE A 14 2.76 4.18 9.69
CA ILE A 14 4.02 3.56 10.12
C ILE A 14 3.87 2.91 11.49
N ILE A 15 3.28 3.62 12.45
CA ILE A 15 3.05 3.09 13.80
C ILE A 15 2.19 1.82 13.76
N LEU A 16 1.09 1.82 13.01
CA LEU A 16 0.23 0.64 12.88
C LEU A 16 0.96 -0.55 12.28
N ASN A 17 1.81 -0.35 11.27
CA ASN A 17 2.63 -1.44 10.72
C ASN A 17 3.66 -1.95 11.74
N VAL A 18 4.30 -1.06 12.50
CA VAL A 18 5.23 -1.48 13.57
C VAL A 18 4.50 -2.30 14.64
N VAL A 19 3.32 -1.86 15.08
CA VAL A 19 2.51 -2.59 16.07
C VAL A 19 2.10 -3.97 15.54
N MET A 20 1.65 -4.06 14.29
CA MET A 20 1.32 -5.35 13.67
C MET A 20 2.54 -6.26 13.54
N LEU A 21 3.69 -5.71 13.13
CA LEU A 21 4.95 -6.46 13.05
C LEU A 21 5.36 -7.02 14.42
N LEU A 22 5.29 -6.22 15.49
CA LEU A 22 5.55 -6.69 16.85
C LEU A 22 4.58 -7.79 17.27
N GLY A 23 3.30 -7.65 16.93
CA GLY A 23 2.29 -8.70 17.13
C GLY A 23 2.65 -10.00 16.42
N PHE A 24 3.07 -9.94 15.15
CA PHE A 24 3.53 -11.12 14.43
C PHE A 24 4.84 -11.70 14.98
N CYS A 25 5.78 -10.86 15.43
CA CYS A 25 7.00 -11.30 16.08
C CYS A 25 6.70 -12.06 17.38
N SER A 26 5.69 -11.64 18.16
CA SER A 26 5.28 -12.38 19.36
C SER A 26 4.72 -13.78 19.06
N LEU A 27 4.24 -14.01 17.84
CA LEU A 27 3.74 -15.30 17.36
C LEU A 27 4.75 -16.05 16.47
N ALA A 28 5.97 -15.50 16.32
CA ALA A 28 6.97 -16.02 15.39
C ALA A 28 7.46 -17.43 15.77
N GLU A 29 7.49 -17.75 17.06
CA GLU A 29 7.85 -19.09 17.56
C GLU A 29 6.85 -20.15 17.10
N ILE A 30 5.57 -19.78 16.91
CA ILE A 30 4.52 -20.67 16.42
C ILE A 30 4.59 -20.75 14.89
N ASN A 31 4.70 -19.59 14.24
CA ASN A 31 4.75 -19.53 12.78
C ASN A 31 5.52 -18.30 12.27
N PHE A 32 6.78 -18.51 11.92
CA PHE A 32 7.63 -17.48 11.34
C PHE A 32 7.12 -16.92 9.99
N SER A 33 6.29 -17.67 9.25
CA SER A 33 5.71 -17.19 7.98
C SER A 33 4.81 -15.97 8.14
N LEU A 34 4.29 -15.74 9.37
CA LEU A 34 3.52 -14.55 9.72
C LEU A 34 4.36 -13.28 9.55
N VAL A 35 5.57 -13.28 10.11
CA VAL A 35 6.52 -12.16 10.08
C VAL A 35 7.00 -11.91 8.65
N ILE A 36 7.46 -12.97 7.97
CA ILE A 36 7.94 -12.86 6.59
C ILE A 36 6.82 -12.36 5.66
N GLY A 37 5.60 -12.87 5.81
CA GLY A 37 4.45 -12.43 5.02
C GLY A 37 4.19 -10.94 5.17
N HIS A 38 4.15 -10.43 6.41
CA HIS A 38 3.95 -9.00 6.66
C HIS A 38 5.08 -8.13 6.09
N LEU A 39 6.34 -8.52 6.27
CA LEU A 39 7.49 -7.81 5.71
C LEU A 39 7.46 -7.78 4.18
N ALA A 40 7.11 -8.89 3.53
CA ALA A 40 6.92 -8.95 2.09
C ALA A 40 5.79 -8.00 1.62
N GLY A 41 4.71 -7.90 2.41
CA GLY A 41 3.64 -6.92 2.20
C GLY A 41 4.14 -5.48 2.29
N ILE A 42 4.94 -5.15 3.32
CA ILE A 42 5.54 -3.82 3.49
C ILE A 42 6.44 -3.48 2.29
N PHE A 43 7.26 -4.43 1.86
CA PHE A 43 8.15 -4.21 0.72
C PHE A 43 7.36 -3.97 -0.58
N SER A 44 6.35 -4.80 -0.83
CA SER A 44 5.46 -4.69 -1.98
C SER A 44 4.73 -3.35 -2.02
N ILE A 45 4.18 -2.88 -0.90
CA ILE A 45 3.47 -1.60 -0.85
C ILE A 45 4.41 -0.40 -0.98
N LEU A 46 5.66 -0.49 -0.50
CA LEU A 46 6.67 0.55 -0.71
C LEU A 46 7.03 0.70 -2.20
N ILE A 47 7.19 -0.42 -2.91
CA ILE A 47 7.38 -0.40 -4.37
C ILE A 47 6.18 0.24 -5.06
N PHE A 48 4.96 -0.18 -4.69
CA PHE A 48 3.73 0.38 -5.26
C PHE A 48 3.61 1.89 -5.03
N LEU A 49 3.82 2.36 -3.80
CA LEU A 49 3.76 3.78 -3.46
C LEU A 49 4.89 4.58 -4.13
N GLY A 50 6.11 4.03 -4.20
CA GLY A 50 7.23 4.62 -4.92
C GLY A 50 6.94 4.78 -6.41
N GLY A 51 6.36 3.75 -7.03
CA GLY A 51 5.89 3.78 -8.41
C GLY A 51 4.85 4.89 -8.63
N LEU A 52 3.81 4.95 -7.79
CA LEU A 52 2.80 6.02 -7.86
C LEU A 52 3.41 7.42 -7.67
N ALA A 53 4.35 7.59 -6.74
CA ALA A 53 5.02 8.87 -6.52
C ALA A 53 5.82 9.32 -7.76
N LEU A 54 6.48 8.40 -8.45
CA LEU A 54 7.15 8.67 -9.72
C LEU A 54 6.16 9.10 -10.80
N VAL A 55 5.04 8.39 -10.94
CA VAL A 55 3.98 8.76 -11.88
C VAL A 55 3.50 10.19 -11.62
N PHE A 56 3.16 10.51 -10.38
CA PHE A 56 2.68 11.85 -10.02
C PHE A 56 3.74 12.93 -10.29
N LYS A 57 5.02 12.67 -9.98
CA LYS A 57 6.11 13.62 -10.25
C LYS A 57 6.20 13.96 -11.75
N ILE A 58 6.01 12.98 -12.62
CA ILE A 58 5.99 13.17 -14.06
C ILE A 58 4.74 13.95 -14.48
N SER A 59 3.56 13.57 -13.98
CA SER A 59 2.29 14.22 -14.31
C SER A 59 2.21 15.70 -13.91
N PHE A 60 2.85 16.08 -12.80
CA PHE A 60 2.82 17.45 -12.27
C PHE A 60 4.08 18.27 -12.60
N SER A 61 4.95 17.78 -13.48
CA SER A 61 6.09 18.56 -13.97
C SER A 61 5.58 19.71 -14.88
N LYS A 62 5.85 20.95 -14.47
CA LYS A 62 5.26 22.20 -14.97
C LYS A 62 5.66 22.60 -16.41
N LYS A 63 5.32 21.82 -17.43
CA LYS A 63 5.38 22.32 -18.83
C LYS A 63 4.02 22.18 -19.49
N GLU A 64 3.22 23.23 -19.34
CA GLU A 64 2.00 23.46 -20.12
C GLU A 64 2.39 23.89 -21.52
N ASP A 65 2.54 22.93 -22.42
CA ASP A 65 2.48 23.15 -23.87
C ASP A 65 1.74 21.97 -24.49
N ALA A 66 1.12 22.20 -25.66
CA ALA A 66 0.09 21.45 -26.41
C ALA A 66 0.13 19.88 -26.48
N SER A 67 1.11 19.24 -25.84
CA SER A 67 1.30 17.79 -25.69
C SER A 67 0.42 17.10 -24.63
N VAL A 68 -0.56 17.80 -24.03
CA VAL A 68 -1.39 17.32 -22.90
C VAL A 68 -2.02 15.93 -23.14
N LYS A 69 -2.41 15.60 -24.39
CA LYS A 69 -2.94 14.26 -24.74
C LYS A 69 -1.88 13.15 -24.64
N LYS A 70 -0.63 13.40 -25.07
CA LYS A 70 0.48 12.43 -25.00
C LYS A 70 0.91 12.18 -23.55
N ILE A 71 0.94 13.22 -22.73
CA ILE A 71 1.27 13.11 -21.30
C ILE A 71 0.22 12.27 -20.56
N LYS A 72 -1.09 12.48 -20.83
CA LYS A 72 -2.16 11.67 -20.23
C LYS A 72 -2.06 10.18 -20.57
N SER A 73 -1.76 9.84 -21.84
CA SER A 73 -1.55 8.45 -22.26
C SER A 73 -0.34 7.81 -21.58
N LEU A 74 0.78 8.54 -21.50
CA LEU A 74 2.01 8.07 -20.85
C LEU A 74 1.80 7.83 -19.35
N VAL A 75 1.08 8.72 -18.67
CA VAL A 75 0.70 8.56 -17.26
C VAL A 75 -0.17 7.33 -17.05
N LEU A 76 -1.16 7.09 -17.92
CA LEU A 76 -2.00 5.89 -17.86
C LEU A 76 -1.17 4.61 -18.01
N ILE A 77 -0.25 4.59 -18.97
CA ILE A 77 0.67 3.46 -19.20
C ILE A 77 1.56 3.22 -17.98
N LEU A 78 2.09 4.27 -17.36
CA LEU A 78 2.91 4.15 -16.14
C LEU A 78 2.12 3.62 -14.95
N VAL A 79 0.87 4.09 -14.74
CA VAL A 79 0.00 3.54 -13.70
C VAL A 79 -0.27 2.06 -13.95
N ALA A 80 -0.58 1.68 -15.19
CA ALA A 80 -0.78 0.29 -15.57
C ALA A 80 0.47 -0.57 -15.30
N LEU A 81 1.67 -0.07 -15.63
CA LEU A 81 2.94 -0.73 -15.32
C LEU A 81 3.14 -0.95 -13.80
N VAL A 82 2.86 0.06 -12.98
CA VAL A 82 2.96 -0.06 -11.51
C VAL A 82 1.97 -1.09 -10.97
N LEU A 83 0.74 -1.15 -11.51
CA LEU A 83 -0.25 -2.15 -11.14
C LEU A 83 0.16 -3.56 -11.57
N ILE A 84 0.66 -3.72 -12.80
CA ILE A 84 1.16 -5.00 -13.32
C ILE A 84 2.36 -5.48 -12.50
N LEU A 85 3.29 -4.60 -12.15
CA LEU A 85 4.42 -4.92 -11.30
C LEU A 85 3.96 -5.42 -9.93
N ASN A 86 3.00 -4.72 -9.31
CA ASN A 86 2.48 -5.12 -8.00
C ASN A 86 1.75 -6.47 -8.06
N LEU A 87 0.96 -6.70 -9.11
CA LEU A 87 0.33 -7.99 -9.37
C LEU A 87 1.38 -9.09 -9.56
N GLY A 88 2.45 -8.79 -10.30
CA GLY A 88 3.58 -9.69 -10.51
C GLY A 88 4.27 -10.08 -9.20
N ILE A 89 4.41 -9.16 -8.24
CA ILE A 89 4.94 -9.47 -6.90
C ILE A 89 4.01 -10.45 -6.17
N ILE A 90 2.71 -10.18 -6.17
CA ILE A 90 1.71 -11.04 -5.50
C ILE A 90 1.71 -12.45 -6.09
N VAL A 91 1.65 -12.54 -7.42
CA VAL A 91 1.68 -13.82 -8.15
C VAL A 91 3.02 -14.53 -7.94
N GLY A 92 4.14 -13.80 -7.99
CA GLY A 92 5.47 -14.35 -7.76
C GLY A 92 5.62 -14.96 -6.37
N LEU A 93 5.11 -14.29 -5.32
CA LEU A 93 5.09 -14.83 -3.96
C LEU A 93 4.21 -16.08 -3.85
N PHE A 94 3.06 -16.09 -4.52
CA PHE A 94 2.19 -17.27 -4.56
C PHE A 94 2.88 -18.46 -5.24
N PHE A 95 3.57 -18.25 -6.36
CA PHE A 95 4.36 -19.29 -7.02
C PHE A 95 5.57 -19.72 -6.18
N ALA A 96 6.23 -18.79 -5.48
CA ALA A 96 7.31 -19.13 -4.55
C ALA A 96 6.81 -20.04 -3.41
N ASN A 97 5.63 -19.75 -2.86
CA ASN A 97 4.95 -20.63 -1.90
C ASN A 97 4.67 -22.01 -2.49
N HIS A 98 4.08 -22.04 -3.69
CA HIS A 98 3.77 -23.31 -4.36
C HIS A 98 5.02 -24.15 -4.61
N TYR A 99 6.07 -23.53 -5.13
CA TYR A 99 7.36 -24.18 -5.38
C TYR A 99 7.96 -24.72 -4.07
N TYR A 100 7.97 -23.92 -3.01
CA TYR A 100 8.51 -24.33 -1.71
C TYR A 100 7.76 -25.52 -1.10
N VAL A 101 6.43 -25.51 -1.12
CA VAL A 101 5.63 -26.62 -0.58
C VAL A 101 5.82 -27.91 -1.39
N THR A 102 5.87 -27.80 -2.72
CA THR A 102 6.00 -28.96 -3.61
C THR A 102 7.41 -29.56 -3.63
N HIS A 103 8.47 -28.74 -3.62
CA HIS A 103 9.85 -29.22 -3.67
C HIS A 103 10.41 -29.70 -2.33
N PHE A 104 10.01 -29.10 -1.21
CA PHE A 104 10.55 -29.48 0.10
C PHE A 104 9.70 -30.51 0.85
N HIS A 105 8.72 -31.13 0.16
CA HIS A 105 7.82 -32.17 0.71
C HIS A 105 7.25 -31.82 2.09
N LEU A 106 7.00 -30.53 2.35
CA LEU A 106 6.40 -30.12 3.59
C LEU A 106 4.96 -30.63 3.55
N ASN A 107 4.60 -31.52 4.48
CA ASN A 107 3.22 -31.99 4.73
C ASN A 107 2.26 -30.85 5.15
N LYS A 108 2.60 -29.59 4.88
CA LYS A 108 1.76 -28.42 5.05
C LYS A 108 0.92 -28.28 3.79
N SER A 109 -0.34 -28.70 3.89
CA SER A 109 -1.31 -28.73 2.79
C SER A 109 -1.70 -27.36 2.22
N ASN A 110 -1.22 -26.26 2.79
CA ASN A 110 -1.79 -24.94 2.53
C ASN A 110 -0.75 -23.94 2.00
N ILE A 111 -0.69 -23.88 0.66
CA ILE A 111 0.18 -23.02 -0.14
C ILE A 111 -0.01 -21.53 0.21
N ALA A 112 -1.17 -21.13 0.75
CA ALA A 112 -1.41 -19.74 1.16
C ALA A 112 -0.59 -19.30 2.38
N PHE A 113 0.04 -20.23 3.12
CA PHE A 113 0.62 -19.95 4.44
C PHE A 113 2.14 -20.11 4.53
N TYR A 114 2.82 -20.70 3.53
CA TYR A 114 4.26 -20.96 3.59
C TYR A 114 4.97 -20.82 2.25
N PRO A 115 6.20 -20.27 2.23
CA PRO A 115 6.91 -19.67 3.37
C PRO A 115 6.45 -18.24 3.67
N PHE A 116 5.67 -17.63 2.79
CA PHE A 116 5.04 -16.34 3.00
C PHE A 116 3.57 -16.53 3.38
N ASN A 117 3.13 -16.02 4.53
CA ASN A 117 1.71 -16.03 4.84
C ASN A 117 0.99 -14.94 4.02
N MET A 118 0.17 -15.35 3.06
CA MET A 118 -0.52 -14.43 2.16
C MET A 118 -1.60 -13.60 2.88
N ILE A 119 -2.12 -14.06 4.01
CA ILE A 119 -3.03 -13.26 4.84
C ILE A 119 -2.25 -12.12 5.48
N THR A 120 -1.13 -12.39 6.14
CA THR A 120 -0.34 -11.32 6.77
C THR A 120 0.30 -10.39 5.73
N PHE A 121 0.60 -10.88 4.52
CA PHE A 121 1.01 -10.05 3.38
C PHE A 121 0.01 -8.93 3.05
N THR A 122 -1.29 -9.18 3.16
CA THR A 122 -2.31 -8.16 2.85
C THR A 122 -2.43 -7.08 3.92
N THR A 123 -1.90 -7.30 5.13
CA THR A 123 -2.15 -6.39 6.26
C THR A 123 -1.62 -4.97 6.07
N PRO A 124 -0.43 -4.70 5.48
CA PRO A 124 0.00 -3.33 5.18
C PRO A 124 -0.96 -2.60 4.23
N TYR A 125 -1.55 -3.31 3.27
CA TYR A 125 -2.56 -2.74 2.35
C TYR A 125 -3.84 -2.35 3.08
N ILE A 126 -4.33 -3.22 3.96
CA ILE A 126 -5.52 -2.94 4.78
C ILE A 126 -5.26 -1.74 5.69
N LEU A 127 -4.11 -1.70 6.35
CA LEU A 127 -3.71 -0.58 7.19
C LEU A 127 -3.62 0.74 6.40
N LEU A 128 -3.11 0.69 5.16
CA LEU A 128 -3.06 1.87 4.29
C LEU A 128 -4.47 2.37 3.95
N THR A 129 -5.38 1.46 3.59
CA THR A 129 -6.77 1.80 3.30
C THR A 129 -7.46 2.41 4.52
N ILE A 130 -7.30 1.81 5.71
CA ILE A 130 -7.84 2.36 6.96
C ILE A 130 -7.28 3.76 7.22
N ASN A 131 -5.97 3.96 7.05
CA ASN A 131 -5.33 5.25 7.25
C ASN A 131 -5.92 6.33 6.33
N PHE A 132 -6.05 6.04 5.03
CA PHE A 132 -6.65 6.98 4.08
C PHE A 132 -8.13 7.25 4.35
N PHE A 133 -8.88 6.23 4.77
CA PHE A 133 -10.28 6.39 5.16
C PHE A 133 -10.43 7.34 6.35
N ILE A 134 -9.63 7.16 7.41
CA ILE A 134 -9.60 8.03 8.59
C ILE A 134 -9.24 9.47 8.19
N ILE A 135 -8.20 9.65 7.39
CA ILE A 135 -7.79 10.99 6.91
C ILE A 135 -8.92 11.64 6.10
N GLY A 136 -9.60 10.87 5.25
CA GLY A 136 -10.75 11.32 4.47
C GLY A 136 -11.87 11.85 5.37
N ILE A 137 -12.25 11.10 6.40
CA ILE A 137 -13.25 11.50 7.38
C ILE A 137 -12.84 12.78 8.11
N ILE A 138 -11.60 12.84 8.61
CA ILE A 138 -11.09 14.03 9.34
C ILE A 138 -11.19 15.28 8.46
N ASN A 139 -10.78 15.17 7.19
CA ASN A 139 -10.82 16.29 6.26
C ASN A 139 -12.26 16.71 5.92
N PHE A 140 -13.17 15.75 5.74
CA PHE A 140 -14.59 16.00 5.51
C PHE A 140 -15.22 16.78 6.68
N VAL A 141 -14.98 16.33 7.92
CA VAL A 141 -15.49 17.00 9.13
C VAL A 141 -14.92 18.41 9.27
N LYS A 142 -13.62 18.59 9.01
CA LYS A 142 -12.97 19.93 9.05
C LYS A 142 -13.55 20.87 7.99
N ALA A 143 -13.78 20.38 6.77
CA ALA A 143 -14.36 21.17 5.69
C ALA A 143 -15.78 21.66 6.05
N LYS A 144 -16.62 20.75 6.58
CA LYS A 144 -17.99 21.09 7.02
C LYS A 144 -18.00 22.15 8.13
N LYS A 145 -17.10 22.04 9.12
CA LYS A 145 -16.96 23.05 10.19
C LYS A 145 -16.51 24.42 9.67
N SER A 146 -15.63 24.45 8.67
CA SER A 146 -15.13 25.69 8.06
C SER A 146 -16.23 26.43 7.27
N GLN A 147 -17.07 25.69 6.53
CA GLN A 147 -18.21 26.28 5.81
C GLN A 147 -19.26 26.88 6.76
N ASN A 148 -19.58 26.20 7.86
CA ASN A 148 -20.51 26.75 8.86
C ASN A 148 -19.99 28.05 9.50
N LYS A 149 -18.67 28.20 9.70
CA LYS A 149 -18.10 29.47 10.23
C LYS A 149 -18.17 30.63 9.23
N LYS A 150 -18.11 30.37 7.93
CA LYS A 150 -18.23 31.40 6.90
C LYS A 150 -19.67 31.88 6.69
N GLY A 151 -20.66 31.02 6.89
CA GLY A 151 -22.09 31.38 6.76
C GLY A 151 -22.67 32.17 7.95
N ILE A 152 -21.97 32.26 9.08
CA ILE A 152 -22.41 33.01 10.27
C ILE A 152 -21.89 34.47 10.27
N HIS A 153 -20.96 34.80 9.37
CA HIS A 153 -20.37 36.14 9.24
C HIS A 153 -20.66 36.79 7.87
N GLY A 154 -21.64 36.28 7.13
CA GLY A 154 -22.10 36.81 5.85
C GLY A 154 -23.42 37.56 6.00
#